data_AF-A0AAD6ZXG5-F1
#
_entry.id   AF-A0AAD6ZXG5-F1
#
_cell.length_a   1.000
_cell.length_b   1.000
_cell.length_c   1.000
_cell.angle_alpha   90.00
_cell.angle_beta   90.00
_cell.angle_gamma   90.00
#
_symmetry.space_group_name_H-M   'P 1'
#
loop_
_entity.id
_entity.type
_entity.pdbx_description
1 polymer ?
#
loop_
_entity_poly.entity_id
_entity_poly.type
_entity_poly.pdbx_seq_one_letter_code
_entity_poly.pdbx_strand_id
1 'polypeptide(L)'
;MSGLTALRTYAQTNPAKIPASILFSHTSTSLTIYDAFPKGIFHFLVLPRVQEPFTVSELSDLRTLLSGDKARAKQVISALNEDAKALRKEIEEEMLARYGFKWNVWTGFHAVPSMAHLHLHVLSDDLLSEKFKHKKHYNSFHPKLGFFLDVDEVLSWFEAEDSYYTAMAKLDTKHYESMLKEDLSCWRCNASMKTIPALKAHLQEEWDTQAKREKAKIERRRKMEEKGGDAATTE
;
A
#
# COMPACT_ATOMS: atom_id res chain seq x y z
N MET A 1 15.00 5.86 -21.49
CA MET A 1 13.99 6.76 -20.86
C MET A 1 12.56 6.17 -20.82
N SER A 2 12.34 4.90 -21.20
CA SER A 2 10.98 4.32 -21.32
C SER A 2 10.40 3.65 -20.07
N GLY A 3 11.21 3.34 -19.04
CA GLY A 3 10.76 2.56 -17.88
C GLY A 3 9.87 3.33 -16.89
N LEU A 4 10.03 4.65 -16.78
CA LEU A 4 9.32 5.45 -15.77
C LEU A 4 7.83 5.63 -16.06
N THR A 5 7.39 5.45 -17.30
CA THR A 5 6.00 5.70 -17.74
C THR A 5 5.20 4.42 -17.99
N ALA A 6 5.68 3.27 -17.51
CA ALA A 6 4.98 1.99 -17.70
C ALA A 6 3.55 2.04 -17.12
N LEU A 7 3.39 2.60 -15.92
CA LEU A 7 2.07 2.75 -15.29
C LEU A 7 1.12 3.62 -16.10
N ARG A 8 1.62 4.74 -16.63
CA ARG A 8 0.86 5.62 -17.54
C ARG A 8 0.36 4.85 -18.76
N THR A 9 1.18 3.98 -19.33
CA THR A 9 0.82 3.17 -20.49
C THR A 9 -0.37 2.27 -20.16
N TYR A 10 -0.35 1.60 -18.99
CA TYR A 10 -1.51 0.83 -18.54
C TYR A 10 -2.74 1.71 -18.33
N ALA A 11 -2.60 2.86 -17.67
CA ALA A 11 -3.71 3.78 -17.38
C ALA A 11 -4.39 4.37 -18.63
N GLN A 12 -3.71 4.39 -19.78
CA GLN A 12 -4.25 4.80 -21.08
C GLN A 12 -4.78 3.64 -21.92
N THR A 13 -4.47 2.40 -21.54
CA THR A 13 -4.84 1.20 -22.29
C THR A 13 -6.24 0.74 -21.89
N ASN A 14 -7.03 0.28 -22.87
CA ASN A 14 -8.29 -0.39 -22.59
C ASN A 14 -8.03 -1.61 -21.67
N PRO A 15 -8.69 -1.73 -20.51
CA PRO A 15 -8.46 -2.84 -19.57
C PRO A 15 -8.48 -4.22 -20.21
N ALA A 16 -9.36 -4.45 -21.19
CA ALA A 16 -9.48 -5.72 -21.91
C ALA A 16 -8.22 -6.11 -22.73
N LYS A 17 -7.30 -5.17 -22.96
CA LYS A 17 -6.02 -5.40 -23.66
C LYS A 17 -4.85 -5.60 -22.69
N ILE A 18 -5.04 -5.41 -21.39
CA ILE A 18 -3.99 -5.60 -20.39
C ILE A 18 -3.98 -7.08 -19.98
N PRO A 19 -2.83 -7.77 -20.03
CA PRO A 19 -2.75 -9.17 -19.60
C PRO A 19 -3.23 -9.38 -18.16
N ALA A 20 -3.94 -10.48 -17.90
CA ALA A 20 -4.40 -10.85 -16.56
C ALA A 20 -3.25 -11.10 -15.56
N SER A 21 -2.03 -11.34 -16.05
CA SER A 21 -0.83 -11.40 -15.20
C SER A 21 -0.40 -10.03 -14.66
N ILE A 22 -0.98 -8.94 -15.16
CA ILE A 22 -0.71 -7.55 -14.76
C ILE A 22 -1.97 -6.95 -14.14
N LEU A 23 -3.11 -7.06 -14.83
CA LEU A 23 -4.39 -6.51 -14.39
C LEU A 23 -5.09 -7.49 -13.44
N PHE A 24 -5.31 -7.04 -12.20
CA PHE A 24 -6.10 -7.77 -11.21
C PHE A 24 -7.59 -7.50 -11.40
N SER A 25 -7.97 -6.21 -11.41
CA SER A 25 -9.34 -5.76 -11.59
C SER A 25 -9.36 -4.32 -12.13
N HIS A 26 -10.53 -3.83 -12.55
CA HIS A 26 -10.70 -2.44 -12.95
C HIS A 26 -12.12 -1.94 -12.71
N THR A 27 -12.26 -0.63 -12.60
CA THR A 27 -13.56 0.06 -12.61
C THR A 27 -13.67 0.98 -13.83
N SER A 28 -14.70 1.80 -13.88
CA SER A 28 -14.79 2.88 -14.86
C SER A 28 -13.69 3.92 -14.67
N THR A 29 -13.17 4.11 -13.46
CA THR A 29 -12.24 5.22 -13.11
C THR A 29 -10.84 4.77 -12.74
N SER A 30 -10.63 3.49 -12.38
CA SER A 30 -9.34 2.99 -11.93
C SER A 30 -8.94 1.64 -12.56
N LEU A 31 -7.66 1.32 -12.43
CA LEU A 31 -7.08 -0.01 -12.66
C LEU A 31 -6.42 -0.48 -11.37
N THR A 32 -6.63 -1.74 -11.00
CA THR A 32 -5.85 -2.42 -9.96
C THR A 32 -4.90 -3.39 -10.63
N ILE A 33 -3.60 -3.20 -10.43
CA ILE A 33 -2.57 -4.03 -11.03
C ILE A 33 -1.67 -4.67 -9.97
N TYR A 34 -1.06 -5.80 -10.30
CA TYR A 34 0.00 -6.39 -9.49
C TYR A 34 1.28 -5.54 -9.59
N ASP A 35 1.92 -5.25 -8.46
CA ASP A 35 3.24 -4.60 -8.48
C ASP A 35 4.30 -5.59 -9.01
N ALA A 36 5.04 -5.22 -10.05
CA ALA A 36 6.06 -6.08 -10.67
C ALA A 36 7.27 -6.35 -9.76
N PHE A 37 7.45 -5.54 -8.72
CA PHE A 37 8.50 -5.61 -7.72
C PHE A 37 7.89 -5.55 -6.31
N PRO A 38 7.05 -6.54 -5.93
CA PRO A 38 6.25 -6.48 -4.71
C PRO A 38 7.14 -6.30 -3.48
N LYS A 39 6.68 -5.54 -2.47
CA LYS A 39 7.46 -5.23 -1.25
C LYS A 39 6.98 -5.95 -0.01
N GLY A 40 5.79 -6.55 -0.05
CA GLY A 40 5.31 -7.56 0.90
C GLY A 40 4.73 -8.75 0.12
N ILE A 41 4.19 -9.73 0.85
CA ILE A 41 3.51 -10.91 0.28
C ILE A 41 2.41 -10.49 -0.71
N PHE A 42 1.61 -9.48 -0.35
CA PHE A 42 0.64 -8.85 -1.22
C PHE A 42 1.10 -7.42 -1.53
N HIS A 43 1.18 -7.06 -2.80
CA HIS A 43 1.46 -5.69 -3.21
C HIS A 43 0.83 -5.39 -4.56
N PHE A 44 -0.08 -4.42 -4.54
CA PHE A 44 -0.85 -3.95 -5.68
C PHE A 44 -0.71 -2.44 -5.81
N LEU A 45 -1.00 -1.95 -7.01
CA LEU A 45 -1.12 -0.54 -7.30
C LEU A 45 -2.52 -0.24 -7.84
N VAL A 46 -3.20 0.74 -7.26
CA VAL A 46 -4.45 1.28 -7.78
C VAL A 46 -4.13 2.58 -8.53
N LEU A 47 -4.43 2.59 -9.82
CA LEU A 47 -4.09 3.67 -10.76
C LEU A 47 -5.37 4.38 -11.21
N PRO A 48 -5.44 5.72 -11.24
CA PRO A 48 -6.53 6.39 -11.94
C PRO A 48 -6.35 6.19 -13.45
N ARG A 49 -7.45 6.00 -14.18
CA ARG A 49 -7.44 5.92 -15.64
C ARG A 49 -7.30 7.32 -16.24
N VAL A 50 -6.66 7.41 -17.41
CA VAL A 50 -6.57 8.66 -18.16
C VAL A 50 -7.79 8.77 -19.06
N GLN A 51 -8.75 9.59 -18.64
CA GLN A 51 -10.00 9.84 -19.35
C GLN A 51 -10.58 11.19 -18.94
N GLU A 52 -11.40 11.80 -19.80
CA GLU A 52 -12.09 13.06 -19.49
C GLU A 52 -12.82 12.98 -18.13
N PRO A 53 -12.72 14.00 -17.26
CA PRO A 53 -12.08 15.31 -17.51
C PRO A 53 -10.59 15.38 -17.13
N PHE A 54 -9.93 14.25 -16.84
CA PHE A 54 -8.56 14.22 -16.31
C PHE A 54 -7.52 13.96 -17.40
N THR A 55 -6.48 14.78 -17.42
CA THR A 55 -5.35 14.64 -18.32
C THR A 55 -4.22 13.80 -17.73
N VAL A 56 -3.33 13.33 -18.61
CA VAL A 56 -2.07 12.65 -18.21
C VAL A 56 -1.22 13.51 -17.28
N SER A 57 -1.21 14.83 -17.49
CA SER A 57 -0.40 15.76 -16.70
C SER A 57 -0.95 15.92 -15.29
N GLU A 58 -2.27 16.02 -15.14
CA GLU A 58 -2.91 16.13 -13.82
C GLU A 58 -2.73 14.86 -12.98
N LEU A 59 -2.65 13.70 -13.63
CA LEU A 59 -2.48 12.39 -12.98
C LEU A 59 -1.02 11.93 -12.95
N SER A 60 -0.03 12.82 -13.10
CA SER A 60 1.38 12.41 -13.14
C SER A 60 1.89 11.85 -11.82
N ASP A 61 1.44 12.43 -10.70
CA ASP A 61 1.86 12.11 -9.33
C ASP A 61 0.95 12.82 -8.32
N LEU A 62 1.10 12.48 -7.04
CA LEU A 62 0.26 13.03 -5.97
C LEU A 62 0.43 14.54 -5.82
N ARG A 63 1.66 15.05 -5.90
CA ARG A 63 1.96 16.48 -5.76
C ARG A 63 1.25 17.30 -6.82
N THR A 64 1.33 16.86 -8.08
CA THR A 64 0.72 17.54 -9.22
C THR A 64 -0.80 17.53 -9.12
N LEU A 65 -1.40 16.40 -8.72
CA LEU A 65 -2.83 16.31 -8.48
C LEU A 65 -3.26 17.28 -7.36
N LEU A 66 -2.58 17.26 -6.21
CA LEU A 66 -2.92 18.09 -5.05
C LEU A 66 -2.72 19.59 -5.28
N SER A 67 -1.78 19.96 -6.15
CA SER A 67 -1.52 21.36 -6.54
C SER A 67 -2.55 21.90 -7.53
N GLY A 68 -3.40 21.04 -8.10
CA GLY A 68 -4.47 21.41 -9.01
C GLY A 68 -5.76 21.80 -8.27
N ASP A 69 -6.90 21.50 -8.89
CA ASP A 69 -8.21 21.74 -8.29
C ASP A 69 -8.46 20.80 -7.09
N LYS A 70 -8.70 21.38 -5.91
CA LYS A 70 -8.87 20.66 -4.64
C LYS A 70 -10.05 19.67 -4.69
N ALA A 71 -11.17 20.04 -5.30
CA ALA A 71 -12.36 19.18 -5.36
C ALA A 71 -12.13 17.97 -6.28
N ARG A 72 -11.52 18.20 -7.45
CA ARG A 72 -11.14 17.13 -8.40
C ARG A 72 -10.05 16.22 -7.81
N ALA A 73 -9.07 16.76 -7.10
CA ALA A 73 -8.06 15.98 -6.41
C ALA A 73 -8.69 15.05 -5.34
N LYS A 74 -9.61 15.59 -4.54
CA LYS A 74 -10.38 14.80 -3.55
C LYS A 74 -11.14 13.67 -4.23
N GLN A 75 -11.85 13.97 -5.33
CA GLN A 75 -12.61 12.98 -6.09
C GLN A 75 -11.73 11.81 -6.55
N VAL A 76 -10.55 12.09 -7.11
CA VAL A 76 -9.63 11.03 -7.55
C VAL A 76 -9.15 10.19 -6.38
N ILE A 77 -8.68 10.82 -5.29
CA ILE A 77 -8.13 10.10 -4.13
C ILE A 77 -9.22 9.28 -3.43
N SER A 78 -10.43 9.80 -3.29
CA SER A 78 -11.57 9.07 -2.74
C SER A 78 -11.91 7.84 -3.58
N ALA A 79 -11.97 7.96 -4.90
CA ALA A 79 -12.23 6.82 -5.79
C ALA A 79 -11.14 5.74 -5.68
N LEU A 80 -9.86 6.14 -5.64
CA LEU A 80 -8.76 5.19 -5.43
C LEU A 80 -8.85 4.50 -4.06
N ASN A 81 -9.25 5.22 -3.00
CA ASN A 81 -9.40 4.64 -1.67
C ASN A 81 -10.59 3.67 -1.60
N GLU A 82 -11.70 3.95 -2.28
CA GLU A 82 -12.85 3.02 -2.37
C GLU A 82 -12.43 1.70 -3.03
N ASP A 83 -11.70 1.78 -4.15
CA ASP A 83 -11.19 0.60 -4.84
C ASP A 83 -10.14 -0.15 -3.99
N ALA A 84 -9.28 0.58 -3.26
CA ALA A 84 -8.33 -0.01 -2.33
C ALA A 84 -9.02 -0.72 -1.15
N LYS A 85 -10.15 -0.20 -0.66
CA LYS A 85 -10.96 -0.85 0.39
C LYS A 85 -11.60 -2.14 -0.11
N ALA A 86 -12.06 -2.18 -1.36
CA ALA A 86 -12.55 -3.41 -1.99
C ALA A 86 -11.41 -4.44 -2.11
N LEU A 87 -10.26 -4.02 -2.67
CA LEU A 87 -9.07 -4.85 -2.81
C LEU A 87 -8.56 -5.40 -1.47
N ARG A 88 -8.59 -4.59 -0.39
CA ARG A 88 -8.20 -5.04 0.94
C ARG A 88 -9.03 -6.22 1.42
N LYS A 89 -10.34 -6.25 1.13
CA LYS A 89 -11.20 -7.40 1.48
C LYS A 89 -10.75 -8.66 0.75
N GLU A 90 -10.48 -8.57 -0.54
CA GLU A 90 -9.98 -9.70 -1.34
C GLU A 90 -8.61 -10.19 -0.85
N ILE A 91 -7.70 -9.28 -0.51
CA ILE A 91 -6.41 -9.62 0.11
C ILE A 91 -6.64 -10.36 1.42
N GLU A 92 -7.53 -9.87 2.28
CA GLU A 92 -7.80 -10.48 3.58
C GLU A 92 -8.45 -11.87 3.48
N GLU A 93 -9.26 -12.12 2.45
CA GLU A 93 -9.81 -13.44 2.13
C GLU A 93 -8.71 -14.40 1.69
N GLU A 94 -7.82 -13.95 0.81
CA GLU A 94 -6.66 -14.71 0.34
C GLU A 94 -5.64 -14.99 1.47
N MET A 95 -5.47 -14.04 2.41
CA MET A 95 -4.68 -14.24 3.64
C MET A 95 -5.25 -15.39 4.48
N LEU A 96 -6.56 -15.41 4.70
CA LEU A 96 -7.22 -16.50 5.43
C LEU A 96 -7.08 -17.82 4.69
N ALA A 97 -7.33 -17.84 3.38
CA ALA A 97 -7.29 -19.06 2.57
C ALA A 97 -5.88 -19.69 2.55
N ARG A 98 -4.82 -18.89 2.42
CA ARG A 98 -3.45 -19.40 2.27
C ARG A 98 -2.67 -19.55 3.57
N TYR A 99 -2.94 -18.67 4.54
CA TYR A 99 -2.12 -18.58 5.76
C TYR A 99 -2.91 -18.94 7.02
N GLY A 100 -4.24 -18.95 6.95
CA GLY A 100 -5.14 -19.28 8.06
C GLY A 100 -5.32 -18.14 9.07
N PHE A 101 -4.78 -16.95 8.81
CA PHE A 101 -4.93 -15.75 9.64
C PHE A 101 -4.74 -14.49 8.80
N LYS A 102 -5.23 -13.36 9.30
CA LYS A 102 -5.05 -12.03 8.67
C LYS A 102 -3.94 -11.25 9.37
N TRP A 103 -3.27 -10.39 8.61
CA TRP A 103 -2.39 -9.33 9.12
C TRP A 103 -2.72 -8.01 8.45
N ASN A 104 -2.01 -6.94 8.80
CA ASN A 104 -2.42 -5.61 8.36
C ASN A 104 -2.08 -5.37 6.88
N VAL A 105 -2.88 -4.51 6.26
CA VAL A 105 -2.67 -3.99 4.90
C VAL A 105 -2.54 -2.48 5.00
N TRP A 106 -1.42 -1.95 4.52
CA TRP A 106 -1.19 -0.52 4.39
C TRP A 106 -1.69 -0.03 3.03
N THR A 107 -2.26 1.18 3.04
CA THR A 107 -2.78 1.83 1.85
C THR A 107 -2.28 3.27 1.82
N GLY A 108 -1.53 3.65 0.81
CA GLY A 108 -0.91 4.97 0.80
C GLY A 108 -0.08 5.30 -0.43
N PHE A 109 0.43 6.53 -0.45
CA PHE A 109 1.24 7.06 -1.53
C PHE A 109 2.69 7.21 -1.09
N HIS A 110 3.62 7.11 -2.03
CA HIS A 110 4.93 7.70 -1.82
C HIS A 110 4.86 9.22 -2.00
N ALA A 111 5.41 9.98 -1.05
CA ALA A 111 5.48 11.44 -1.15
C ALA A 111 6.25 11.91 -2.39
N VAL A 112 7.30 11.17 -2.79
CA VAL A 112 8.02 11.34 -4.06
C VAL A 112 7.98 10.02 -4.82
N PRO A 113 7.21 9.91 -5.92
CA PRO A 113 7.02 8.62 -6.59
C PRO A 113 8.26 8.20 -7.39
N SER A 114 8.46 6.88 -7.50
CA SER A 114 9.54 6.30 -8.30
C SER A 114 9.19 6.09 -9.78
N MET A 115 7.89 6.11 -10.10
CA MET A 115 7.36 5.99 -11.46
C MET A 115 6.41 7.14 -11.73
N ALA A 116 6.32 7.55 -12.99
CA ALA A 116 5.34 8.51 -13.45
C ALA A 116 3.98 7.83 -13.59
N HIS A 117 2.93 8.62 -13.34
CA HIS A 117 1.53 8.24 -13.13
C HIS A 117 1.22 8.00 -11.65
N LEU A 118 0.18 8.67 -11.15
CA LEU A 118 -0.33 8.52 -9.79
C LEU A 118 -0.66 7.04 -9.52
N HIS A 119 -0.25 6.54 -8.36
CA HIS A 119 -0.51 5.18 -7.93
C HIS A 119 -0.62 5.11 -6.42
N LEU A 120 -1.73 4.54 -5.97
CA LEU A 120 -1.94 4.21 -4.57
C LEU A 120 -1.42 2.79 -4.32
N HIS A 121 -0.49 2.66 -3.38
CA HIS A 121 0.00 1.35 -2.95
C HIS A 121 -1.02 0.71 -2.03
N VAL A 122 -1.30 -0.57 -2.27
CA VAL A 122 -2.03 -1.45 -1.34
C VAL A 122 -1.15 -2.66 -1.09
N LEU A 123 -0.55 -2.73 0.10
CA LEU A 123 0.43 -3.76 0.42
C LEU A 123 0.27 -4.31 1.83
N SER A 124 0.60 -5.57 2.00
CA SER A 124 0.63 -6.20 3.31
C SER A 124 1.85 -5.76 4.13
N ASP A 125 1.67 -5.63 5.45
CA ASP A 125 2.67 -5.01 6.35
C ASP A 125 3.92 -5.87 6.59
N ASP A 126 3.92 -7.13 6.17
CA ASP A 126 5.00 -8.08 6.44
C ASP A 126 6.37 -7.60 5.92
N LEU A 127 6.38 -6.81 4.85
CA LEU A 127 7.58 -6.36 4.15
C LEU A 127 8.57 -7.51 3.89
N LEU A 128 8.07 -8.71 3.59
CA LEU A 128 8.87 -9.86 3.19
C LEU A 128 9.03 -9.87 1.68
N SER A 129 10.12 -9.28 1.19
CA SER A 129 10.37 -9.24 -0.25
C SER A 129 11.83 -9.40 -0.62
N GLU A 130 12.07 -10.30 -1.57
CA GLU A 130 13.37 -10.41 -2.21
C GLU A 130 13.75 -9.17 -3.02
N LYS A 131 12.78 -8.33 -3.39
CA LYS A 131 12.97 -7.12 -4.19
C LYS A 131 13.51 -5.93 -3.40
N PHE A 132 13.67 -6.05 -2.07
CA PHE A 132 14.48 -5.10 -1.30
C PHE A 132 15.97 -5.26 -1.67
N LYS A 133 16.46 -4.34 -2.52
CA LYS A 133 17.87 -4.29 -2.94
C LYS A 133 18.65 -3.16 -2.28
N HIS A 134 17.97 -2.08 -1.89
CA HIS A 134 18.60 -0.86 -1.40
C HIS A 134 17.82 -0.31 -0.20
N LYS A 135 18.51 0.48 0.65
CA LYS A 135 17.94 1.14 1.84
C LYS A 135 16.64 1.87 1.53
N LYS A 136 16.66 2.69 0.48
CA LYS A 136 15.52 3.47 0.01
C LYS A 136 14.27 2.64 -0.31
N HIS A 137 14.42 1.38 -0.75
CA HIS A 137 13.25 0.54 -1.05
C HIS A 137 12.49 0.19 0.21
N TYR A 138 13.18 -0.03 1.33
CA TYR A 138 12.54 -0.33 2.60
C TYR A 138 12.08 0.95 3.30
N ASN A 139 12.95 1.95 3.38
CA ASN A 139 12.64 3.22 4.04
C ASN A 139 11.43 3.93 3.39
N SER A 140 11.19 3.75 2.09
CA SER A 140 10.03 4.35 1.42
C SER A 140 8.69 3.79 1.89
N PHE A 141 8.66 2.61 2.52
CA PHE A 141 7.46 1.99 3.09
C PHE A 141 7.49 1.94 4.62
N HIS A 142 8.54 2.48 5.26
CA HIS A 142 8.63 2.46 6.71
C HIS A 142 7.63 3.48 7.29
N PRO A 143 6.59 3.04 8.02
CA PRO A 143 5.44 3.88 8.39
C PRO A 143 5.82 5.06 9.30
N LYS A 144 6.93 4.97 10.04
CA LYS A 144 7.39 6.04 10.94
C LYS A 144 8.29 7.08 10.29
N LEU A 145 8.75 6.87 9.05
CA LEU A 145 9.65 7.83 8.40
C LEU A 145 8.88 8.97 7.71
N GLY A 146 7.58 8.83 7.48
CA GLY A 146 6.75 9.86 6.83
C GLY A 146 6.83 9.88 5.30
N PHE A 147 7.70 9.07 4.68
CA PHE A 147 7.76 8.99 3.21
C PHE A 147 6.54 8.29 2.58
N PHE A 148 6.00 7.29 3.29
CA PHE A 148 4.76 6.62 2.95
C PHE A 148 3.60 7.38 3.61
N LEU A 149 2.79 8.05 2.79
CA LEU A 149 1.66 8.86 3.21
C LEU A 149 0.42 7.98 3.23
N ASP A 150 -0.14 7.74 4.41
CA ASP A 150 -1.37 6.96 4.55
C ASP A 150 -2.52 7.64 3.80
N VAL A 151 -3.36 6.86 3.11
CA VAL A 151 -4.45 7.41 2.29
C VAL A 151 -5.48 8.18 3.13
N ASP A 152 -5.75 7.73 4.36
CA ASP A 152 -6.70 8.40 5.23
C ASP A 152 -6.09 9.70 5.80
N GLU A 153 -4.77 9.73 6.01
CA GLU A 153 -4.05 10.99 6.32
C GLU A 153 -4.16 11.98 5.17
N VAL A 154 -3.89 11.56 3.93
CA VAL A 154 -4.01 12.43 2.75
C VAL A 154 -5.44 12.93 2.56
N LEU A 155 -6.44 12.08 2.79
CA LEU A 155 -7.86 12.48 2.73
C LEU A 155 -8.21 13.50 3.82
N SER A 156 -7.62 13.40 5.01
CA SER A 156 -7.84 14.37 6.09
C SER A 156 -7.38 15.78 5.73
N TRP A 157 -6.39 15.94 4.84
CA TRP A 157 -5.91 17.25 4.41
C TRP A 157 -6.99 18.08 3.71
N PHE A 158 -7.95 17.43 3.05
CA PHE A 158 -9.04 18.11 2.36
C PHE A 158 -10.07 18.74 3.31
N GLU A 159 -10.18 18.22 4.54
CA GLU A 159 -11.05 18.73 5.60
C GLU A 159 -10.36 19.78 6.48
N ALA A 160 -9.04 19.93 6.32
CA ALA A 160 -8.26 20.91 7.06
C ALA A 160 -8.40 22.33 6.45
N GLU A 161 -7.96 23.31 7.23
CA GLU A 161 -7.78 24.70 6.78
C GLU A 161 -6.95 24.77 5.49
N ASP A 162 -7.30 25.69 4.59
CA ASP A 162 -6.66 25.79 3.27
C ASP A 162 -5.16 26.05 3.33
N SER A 163 -4.70 26.74 4.37
CA SER A 163 -3.27 26.97 4.62
C SER A 163 -2.52 25.67 4.92
N TYR A 164 -3.14 24.76 5.67
CA TYR A 164 -2.59 23.44 5.96
C TYR A 164 -2.59 22.56 4.71
N TYR A 165 -3.71 22.49 3.98
CA TYR A 165 -3.78 21.76 2.70
C TYR A 165 -2.67 22.22 1.74
N THR A 166 -2.53 23.54 1.57
CA THR A 166 -1.52 24.14 0.69
C THR A 166 -0.09 23.81 1.15
N ALA A 167 0.16 23.73 2.46
CA ALA A 167 1.46 23.35 2.99
C ALA A 167 1.79 21.88 2.69
N MET A 168 0.83 20.97 2.93
CA MET A 168 1.01 19.54 2.70
C MET A 168 1.10 19.18 1.20
N ALA A 169 0.27 19.80 0.36
CA ALA A 169 0.25 19.60 -1.09
C ALA A 169 1.57 19.91 -1.79
N LYS A 170 2.46 20.71 -1.17
CA LYS A 170 3.79 21.02 -1.73
C LYS A 170 4.65 19.78 -1.89
N LEU A 171 4.47 18.78 -1.02
CA LEU A 171 5.27 17.55 -0.96
C LEU A 171 6.75 17.82 -1.25
N ASP A 172 7.41 18.60 -0.38
CA ASP A 172 8.77 19.09 -0.64
C ASP A 172 9.75 17.94 -0.88
N THR A 173 10.20 17.82 -2.13
CA THR A 173 10.97 16.68 -2.60
C THR A 173 12.26 16.49 -1.79
N LYS A 174 12.94 17.59 -1.44
CA LYS A 174 14.20 17.53 -0.69
C LYS A 174 13.98 17.00 0.73
N HIS A 175 12.90 17.44 1.39
CA HIS A 175 12.50 16.98 2.70
C HIS A 175 12.18 15.47 2.70
N TYR A 176 11.37 14.99 1.76
CA TYR A 176 11.01 13.56 1.72
C TYR A 176 12.18 12.67 1.28
N GLU A 177 13.01 13.11 0.32
CA GLU A 177 14.17 12.33 -0.11
C GLU A 177 15.24 12.19 0.97
N SER A 178 15.34 13.11 1.94
CA SER A 178 16.28 12.96 3.06
C SER A 178 15.89 11.81 3.98
N MET A 179 14.58 11.58 4.21
CA MET A 179 14.05 10.48 5.01
C MET A 179 14.48 9.10 4.49
N LEU A 180 14.69 8.96 3.16
CA LEU A 180 15.14 7.70 2.57
C LEU A 180 16.59 7.34 2.91
N LYS A 181 17.36 8.27 3.47
CA LYS A 181 18.78 8.08 3.84
C LYS A 181 18.98 7.61 5.28
N GLU A 182 17.95 7.77 6.12
CA GLU A 182 17.90 7.33 7.52
C GLU A 182 18.32 5.87 7.67
N ASP A 183 18.80 5.50 8.86
CA ASP A 183 19.24 4.13 9.11
C ASP A 183 18.10 3.12 9.10
N LEU A 184 18.43 1.88 8.74
CA LEU A 184 17.43 0.81 8.72
C LEU A 184 17.02 0.51 10.16
N SER A 185 15.73 0.61 10.43
CA SER A 185 15.13 0.12 11.67
C SER A 185 13.92 -0.74 11.35
N CYS A 186 13.70 -1.80 12.12
CA CYS A 186 12.53 -2.64 11.99
C CYS A 186 11.27 -1.84 12.33
N TRP A 187 10.27 -1.84 11.45
CA TRP A 187 9.06 -1.07 11.66
C TRP A 187 8.23 -1.58 12.85
N ARG A 188 8.35 -2.88 13.20
CA ARG A 188 7.65 -3.52 14.31
C ARG A 188 8.31 -3.20 15.65
N CYS A 189 9.59 -3.51 15.81
CA CYS A 189 10.30 -3.47 17.10
C CYS A 189 11.33 -2.34 17.23
N ASN A 190 11.58 -1.57 16.17
CA ASN A 190 12.59 -0.51 16.06
C ASN A 190 14.06 -0.98 16.17
N ALA A 191 14.33 -2.29 16.10
CA ALA A 191 15.69 -2.80 16.09
C ALA A 191 16.46 -2.26 14.87
N SER A 192 17.66 -1.70 15.12
CA SER A 192 18.51 -1.14 14.06
C SER A 192 19.24 -2.24 13.29
N MET A 193 19.34 -2.07 11.97
CA MET A 193 20.03 -2.98 11.07
C MET A 193 21.09 -2.27 10.24
N LYS A 194 22.25 -2.90 10.10
CA LYS A 194 23.35 -2.32 9.32
C LYS A 194 23.19 -2.56 7.82
N THR A 195 22.49 -3.62 7.41
CA THR A 195 22.41 -4.05 6.02
C THR A 195 21.01 -4.56 5.66
N ILE A 196 20.68 -4.53 4.37
CA ILE A 196 19.41 -5.07 3.85
C ILE A 196 19.28 -6.58 4.10
N PRO A 197 20.33 -7.43 3.91
CA PRO A 197 20.24 -8.84 4.27
C PRO A 197 19.91 -9.09 5.75
N ALA A 198 20.55 -8.34 6.67
CA ALA A 198 20.25 -8.46 8.09
C ALA A 198 18.80 -8.05 8.41
N LEU A 199 18.32 -6.98 7.77
CA LEU A 199 16.93 -6.56 7.89
C LEU A 199 15.94 -7.63 7.37
N LYS A 200 16.20 -8.20 6.19
CA LYS A 200 15.36 -9.27 5.63
C LYS A 200 15.27 -10.47 6.56
N ALA A 201 16.41 -10.93 7.08
CA ALA A 201 16.46 -12.06 8.00
C ALA A 201 15.61 -11.79 9.26
N HIS A 202 15.70 -10.58 9.81
CA HIS A 202 14.92 -10.20 10.98
C HIS A 202 13.42 -10.03 10.70
N LEU A 203 13.04 -9.44 9.55
CA LEU A 203 11.62 -9.38 9.16
C LEU A 203 11.04 -10.79 9.01
N GLN A 204 11.83 -11.75 8.51
CA GLN A 204 11.41 -13.16 8.44
C GLN A 204 11.20 -13.76 9.83
N GLU A 205 12.09 -13.51 10.78
CA GLU A 205 11.94 -13.97 12.17
C GLU A 205 10.70 -13.37 12.86
N GLU A 206 10.47 -12.06 12.66
CA GLU A 206 9.28 -11.35 13.15
C GLU A 206 8.00 -11.94 12.57
N TRP A 207 7.99 -12.21 11.26
CA TRP A 207 6.87 -12.85 10.57
C TRP A 207 6.60 -14.26 11.09
N ASP A 208 7.62 -15.11 11.21
CA ASP A 208 7.47 -16.48 11.69
C ASP A 208 6.93 -16.49 13.14
N THR A 209 7.39 -15.55 13.96
CA THR A 209 6.90 -15.35 15.33
C THR A 209 5.44 -14.93 15.34
N GLN A 210 5.06 -13.95 14.51
CA GLN A 210 3.67 -13.50 14.37
C GLN A 210 2.77 -14.64 13.90
N ALA A 211 3.16 -15.35 12.84
CA ALA A 211 2.37 -16.43 12.25
C ALA A 211 2.12 -17.57 13.26
N LYS A 212 3.16 -17.97 14.01
CA LYS A 212 3.02 -18.96 15.09
C LYS A 212 2.04 -18.48 16.16
N ARG A 213 2.15 -17.21 16.58
CA ARG A 213 1.28 -16.62 17.59
C ARG A 213 -0.19 -16.57 17.15
N GLU A 214 -0.46 -16.10 15.94
CA GLU A 214 -1.84 -15.97 15.43
C GLU A 214 -2.49 -17.34 15.22
N LYS A 215 -1.76 -18.32 14.66
CA LYS A 215 -2.26 -19.70 14.54
C LYS A 215 -2.57 -20.33 15.90
N ALA A 216 -1.71 -20.13 16.90
CA ALA A 216 -1.95 -20.62 18.25
C ALA A 216 -3.18 -19.98 18.91
N LYS A 217 -3.43 -18.68 18.67
CA LYS A 217 -4.64 -18.00 19.16
C LYS A 217 -5.91 -18.57 18.52
N ILE A 218 -5.90 -18.78 17.21
CA ILE A 218 -7.04 -19.33 16.47
C ILE A 218 -7.37 -20.75 16.96
N GLU A 219 -6.35 -21.60 17.11
CA GLU A 219 -6.55 -22.96 17.61
C GLU A 219 -7.09 -22.97 19.05
N ARG A 220 -6.63 -22.04 19.90
CA ARG A 220 -7.19 -21.88 21.26
C ARG A 220 -8.66 -21.46 21.22
N ARG A 221 -9.03 -20.53 20.35
CA ARG A 221 -10.42 -20.08 20.19
C ARG A 221 -11.32 -21.21 19.71
N ARG A 222 -10.89 -21.97 18.68
CA ARG A 222 -11.62 -23.14 18.16
C ARG A 222 -11.90 -24.17 19.27
N LYS A 223 -10.88 -24.52 20.07
CA LYS A 223 -11.05 -25.44 21.20
C LYS A 223 -11.99 -24.93 22.29
N MET A 224 -12.07 -23.62 22.50
CA MET A 224 -13.00 -23.02 23.46
C MET A 224 -14.43 -23.05 22.94
N GLU A 225 -14.65 -22.75 21.66
CA GLU A 225 -15.95 -22.82 21.00
C GLU A 225 -16.51 -24.26 20.97
N GLU A 226 -15.66 -25.25 20.67
CA GLU A 226 -16.04 -26.67 20.70
C GLU A 226 -16.47 -27.11 22.11
N LYS A 227 -15.71 -26.73 23.15
CA LYS A 227 -16.06 -27.06 24.54
C LYS A 227 -17.29 -26.32 25.05
N GLY A 228 -17.56 -25.11 24.56
CA GLY A 228 -18.74 -24.33 24.91
C GLY A 228 -20.01 -24.80 24.18
N GLY A 229 -19.87 -25.32 22.96
CA GLY A 229 -20.97 -25.90 22.19
C GLY A 229 -21.48 -27.22 22.76
N ASP A 230 -20.59 -28.10 23.23
CA ASP A 230 -20.97 -29.39 23.84
C ASP A 230 -21.80 -29.22 25.13
N ALA A 231 -21.61 -28.12 25.86
CA ALA A 231 -22.36 -27.83 27.09
C ALA A 231 -23.79 -27.31 26.84
N ALA A 232 -24.10 -26.83 25.64
CA ALA A 232 -25.41 -26.27 25.29
C ALA A 232 -26.37 -27.29 24.65
N THR A 233 -25.88 -28.49 24.30
CA THR A 233 -26.66 -29.58 23.68
C THR A 233 -27.11 -30.67 24.66
N THR A 234 -26.93 -30.47 25.96
CA THR A 234 -27.26 -31.46 27.02
C THR A 234 -28.43 -31.08 27.93
N GLU A 235 -29.31 -30.15 27.53
CA GLU A 235 -30.57 -29.85 28.23
C GLU A 235 -31.81 -30.15 27.38
#